data_AF-A0ABD5W6L1-F1
#
_entry.id   AF-A0ABD5W6L1-F1
#
_cell.length_a   1.000
_cell.length_b   1.000
_cell.length_c   1.000
_cell.angle_alpha   90.00
_cell.angle_beta   90.00
_cell.angle_gamma   90.00
#
_symmetry.space_group_name_H-M   'P 1'
#
loop_
_entity.id
_entity.type
_entity.pdbx_description
1 polymer ?
#
loop_
_entity_poly.entity_id
_entity_poly.type
_entity_poly.pdbx_seq_one_letter_code
_entity_poly.pdbx_strand_id
1 'polypeptide(L)'
;MLGQVEAVFAALGGIARPIGWVTLVVFLAAVALDTRNRETARPVFVVAWVCFGAFWFALIYPFFVTDQSVIRGVGAVVAAPLSVAVARVIYSGQDRLFTLSRAIPLMGLFYVPFLASQTLKERLVLLVTHHTRWTMNLIGYDPPLVTKLPEAASAAPSWFDPARLDRTISGKELAFENTFVFFTDAGGTITYTIILACTGIGSMAVIGGLVLAVRAPPRRKLRALGLALPIIYVLNIFRNVFIGISFGHQYAHFFPDATVTLFALETPLRVSYIWADRIMAQSASVIAMIAIFWLVVHEVPEVRARGGSPLPAL
;
A
#
# COMPACT_ATOMS: atom_id res chain seq x y z
N MET A 1 -14.54 30.24 -1.29
CA MET A 1 -14.87 29.09 -2.17
C MET A 1 -13.86 27.95 -2.04
N LEU A 2 -12.54 28.18 -2.09
CA LEU A 2 -11.52 27.13 -1.92
C LEU A 2 -11.66 26.32 -0.61
N GLY A 3 -11.85 26.98 0.53
CA GLY A 3 -12.02 26.28 1.82
C GLY A 3 -13.29 25.41 1.93
N GLN A 4 -14.38 25.75 1.21
CA GLN A 4 -15.57 24.90 1.14
C GLN A 4 -15.34 23.68 0.24
N VAL A 5 -14.60 23.86 -0.85
CA VAL A 5 -14.21 22.78 -1.76
C VAL A 5 -13.26 21.81 -1.07
N GLU A 6 -12.27 22.31 -0.33
CA GLU A 6 -11.38 21.49 0.49
C GLU A 6 -12.13 20.72 1.59
N ALA A 7 -13.09 21.37 2.26
CA ALA A 7 -13.93 20.71 3.27
C ALA A 7 -14.76 19.56 2.66
N VAL A 8 -15.32 19.75 1.46
CA VAL A 8 -16.04 18.71 0.73
C VAL A 8 -15.09 17.56 0.38
N PHE A 9 -13.89 17.83 -0.13
CA PHE A 9 -12.94 16.77 -0.47
C PHE A 9 -12.36 16.05 0.74
N ALA A 10 -12.17 16.73 1.87
CA ALA A 10 -11.78 16.11 3.14
C ALA A 10 -12.90 15.20 3.68
N ALA A 11 -14.16 15.63 3.59
CA ALA A 11 -15.31 14.80 3.93
C ALA A 11 -15.43 13.57 3.01
N LEU A 12 -15.16 13.74 1.71
CA LEU A 12 -15.07 12.63 0.74
C LEU A 12 -13.94 11.65 1.09
N GLY A 13 -12.81 12.13 1.61
CA GLY A 13 -11.75 11.26 2.14
C GLY A 13 -12.21 10.43 3.34
N GLY A 14 -13.00 11.04 4.24
CA GLY A 14 -13.57 10.36 5.41
C GLY A 14 -14.50 9.19 5.07
N ILE A 15 -15.21 9.26 3.93
CA ILE A 15 -16.11 8.17 3.48
C ILE A 15 -15.40 7.05 2.72
N ALA A 16 -14.12 7.20 2.35
CA ALA A 16 -13.40 6.15 1.63
C ALA A 16 -13.35 4.84 2.43
N ARG A 17 -13.17 4.92 3.75
CA ARG A 17 -13.14 3.74 4.64
C ARG A 17 -14.47 2.97 4.66
N PRO A 18 -15.63 3.59 4.94
CA PRO A 18 -16.91 2.87 4.87
C PRO A 18 -17.23 2.36 3.46
N ILE A 19 -16.96 3.13 2.39
CA ILE A 19 -17.13 2.65 1.01
C ILE A 19 -16.28 1.41 0.75
N GLY A 20 -15.03 1.37 1.25
CA GLY A 20 -14.16 0.21 1.11
C GLY A 20 -14.74 -1.06 1.74
N TRP A 21 -15.32 -0.96 2.95
CA TRP A 21 -16.00 -2.08 3.60
C TRP A 21 -17.25 -2.53 2.84
N VAL A 22 -18.09 -1.59 2.40
CA VAL A 22 -19.27 -1.89 1.57
C VAL A 22 -18.82 -2.61 0.29
N THR A 23 -17.81 -2.08 -0.39
CA THR A 23 -17.26 -2.67 -1.62
C THR A 23 -16.82 -4.11 -1.40
N LEU A 24 -16.08 -4.38 -0.32
CA LEU A 24 -15.64 -5.74 0.02
C LEU A 24 -16.84 -6.68 0.26
N VAL A 25 -17.83 -6.25 1.04
CA VAL A 25 -19.03 -7.04 1.34
C VAL A 25 -19.81 -7.35 0.07
N VAL A 26 -20.00 -6.36 -0.80
CA VAL A 26 -20.72 -6.54 -2.07
C VAL A 26 -19.96 -7.49 -3.01
N PHE A 27 -18.62 -7.39 -3.08
CA PHE A 27 -17.82 -8.37 -3.84
C PHE A 27 -17.92 -9.78 -3.26
N LEU A 28 -17.86 -9.94 -1.94
CA LEU A 28 -18.01 -11.25 -1.29
C LEU A 28 -19.40 -11.85 -1.58
N ALA A 29 -20.45 -11.04 -1.50
CA ALA A 29 -21.81 -11.45 -1.86
C ALA A 29 -21.91 -11.85 -3.33
N ALA A 30 -21.31 -11.08 -4.24
CA ALA A 30 -21.28 -11.40 -5.67
C ALA A 30 -20.57 -12.74 -5.94
N VAL A 31 -19.43 -13.00 -5.29
CA VAL A 31 -18.71 -14.28 -5.41
C VAL A 31 -19.52 -15.44 -4.83
N ALA A 32 -20.19 -15.24 -3.70
CA ALA A 32 -21.06 -16.26 -3.12
C ALA A 32 -22.23 -16.62 -4.07
N LEU A 33 -22.84 -15.63 -4.71
CA LEU A 33 -23.91 -15.84 -5.70
C LEU A 33 -23.40 -16.52 -6.97
N ASP A 34 -22.19 -16.20 -7.44
CA ASP A 34 -21.57 -16.82 -8.64
C ASP A 34 -21.37 -18.33 -8.48
N THR A 35 -21.31 -18.84 -7.24
CA THR A 35 -21.26 -20.29 -6.98
C THR A 35 -22.58 -21.01 -7.27
N ARG A 36 -23.71 -20.30 -7.23
CA ARG A 36 -25.05 -20.86 -7.44
C ARG A 36 -25.58 -20.56 -8.83
N ASN A 37 -25.62 -19.28 -9.20
CA ASN A 37 -26.10 -18.83 -10.50
C ASN A 37 -25.37 -17.55 -10.92
N ARG A 38 -24.68 -17.61 -12.06
CA ARG A 38 -23.95 -16.47 -12.60
C ARG A 38 -24.87 -15.32 -13.02
N GLU A 39 -26.08 -15.61 -13.48
CA GLU A 39 -27.02 -14.60 -13.94
C GLU A 39 -27.47 -13.70 -12.78
N THR A 40 -27.69 -14.26 -11.60
CA THR A 40 -28.06 -13.49 -10.40
C THR A 40 -26.86 -12.79 -9.77
N ALA A 41 -25.65 -13.34 -9.91
CA ALA A 41 -24.41 -12.72 -9.43
C ALA A 41 -23.99 -11.49 -10.24
N ARG A 42 -24.29 -11.49 -11.55
CA ARG A 42 -23.88 -10.44 -12.49
C ARG A 42 -24.27 -9.02 -12.05
N PRO A 43 -25.55 -8.69 -11.72
CA PRO A 43 -25.89 -7.35 -11.27
C PRO A 43 -25.16 -6.96 -9.98
N VAL A 44 -24.90 -7.92 -9.08
CA VAL A 44 -24.16 -7.66 -7.83
C VAL A 44 -22.68 -7.35 -8.12
N PHE A 45 -22.05 -8.03 -9.09
CA PHE A 45 -20.71 -7.65 -9.55
C PHE A 45 -20.67 -6.25 -10.17
N VAL A 46 -21.69 -5.87 -10.95
CA VAL A 46 -21.78 -4.51 -11.52
C VAL A 46 -21.81 -3.48 -10.40
N VAL A 47 -22.66 -3.67 -9.39
CA VAL A 47 -22.71 -2.80 -8.21
C VAL A 47 -21.37 -2.77 -7.47
N ALA A 48 -20.74 -3.93 -7.26
CA ALA A 48 -19.44 -4.04 -6.59
C ALA A 48 -18.36 -3.19 -7.29
N TRP A 49 -18.29 -3.26 -8.62
CA TRP A 49 -17.32 -2.47 -9.41
C TRP A 49 -17.64 -0.97 -9.44
N VAL A 50 -18.91 -0.58 -9.41
CA VAL A 50 -19.30 0.83 -9.26
C VAL A 50 -18.89 1.35 -7.87
N CYS A 51 -19.16 0.59 -6.80
CA CYS A 51 -18.69 0.92 -5.44
C CYS A 51 -17.16 1.03 -5.38
N PHE A 52 -16.43 0.13 -6.06
CA PHE A 52 -14.98 0.20 -6.15
C PHE A 52 -14.49 1.43 -6.91
N GLY A 53 -15.18 1.82 -7.98
CA GLY A 53 -14.92 3.08 -8.66
C GLY A 53 -15.11 4.30 -7.75
N ALA A 54 -16.19 4.32 -6.97
CA ALA A 54 -16.44 5.36 -5.97
C ALA A 54 -15.39 5.37 -4.85
N PHE A 55 -14.93 4.19 -4.42
CA PHE A 55 -13.84 4.06 -3.45
C PHE A 55 -12.55 4.71 -3.95
N TRP A 56 -12.12 4.39 -5.18
CA TRP A 56 -10.93 5.01 -5.77
C TRP A 56 -11.11 6.51 -5.98
N PHE A 57 -12.28 6.94 -6.41
CA PHE A 57 -12.60 8.36 -6.56
C PHE A 57 -12.45 9.12 -5.25
N ALA A 58 -12.98 8.57 -4.14
CA ALA A 58 -12.86 9.15 -2.80
C ALA A 58 -11.40 9.28 -2.31
N LEU A 59 -10.48 8.46 -2.84
CA LEU A 59 -9.06 8.48 -2.48
C LEU A 59 -8.22 9.45 -3.32
N ILE A 60 -8.74 10.01 -4.42
CA ILE A 60 -7.98 10.93 -5.29
C ILE A 60 -7.42 12.11 -4.50
N TYR A 61 -8.29 12.84 -3.78
CA TYR A 61 -7.87 14.02 -3.03
C TYR A 61 -6.91 13.69 -1.88
N PRO A 62 -7.22 12.74 -0.98
CA PRO A 62 -6.28 12.33 0.07
C PRO A 62 -4.91 11.91 -0.48
N PHE A 63 -4.86 11.24 -1.64
CA PHE A 63 -3.59 10.81 -2.23
C PHE A 63 -2.73 11.96 -2.77
N PHE A 64 -3.34 12.96 -3.40
CA PHE A 64 -2.59 14.13 -3.87
C PHE A 64 -2.22 15.09 -2.73
N VAL A 65 -3.14 15.34 -1.79
CA VAL A 65 -2.98 16.43 -0.81
C VAL A 65 -2.40 15.94 0.50
N THR A 66 -3.00 14.92 1.12
CA THR A 66 -2.57 14.43 2.44
C THR A 66 -1.31 13.57 2.33
N ASP A 67 -1.31 12.63 1.37
CA ASP A 67 -0.22 11.70 1.15
C ASP A 67 0.89 12.25 0.25
N GLN A 68 0.66 13.39 -0.42
CA GLN A 68 1.61 14.04 -1.34
C GLN A 68 2.21 13.05 -2.36
N SER A 69 1.37 12.16 -2.89
CA SER A 69 1.78 11.08 -3.79
C SER A 69 1.10 11.22 -5.15
N VAL A 70 1.87 11.69 -6.12
CA VAL A 70 1.44 11.76 -7.52
C VAL A 70 1.12 10.37 -8.06
N ILE A 71 1.95 9.37 -7.75
CA ILE A 71 1.78 8.00 -8.27
C ILE A 71 0.47 7.38 -7.77
N ARG A 72 0.16 7.48 -6.46
CA ARG A 72 -1.11 6.97 -5.92
C ARG A 72 -2.30 7.79 -6.42
N GLY A 73 -2.15 9.12 -6.49
CA GLY A 73 -3.19 10.01 -6.99
C GLY A 73 -3.57 9.70 -8.44
N VAL A 74 -2.60 9.63 -9.34
CA VAL A 74 -2.79 9.23 -10.74
C VAL A 74 -3.36 7.81 -10.83
N GLY A 75 -2.86 6.89 -10.02
CA GLY A 75 -3.39 5.53 -9.93
C GLY A 75 -4.89 5.51 -9.59
N ALA A 76 -5.33 6.30 -8.61
CA ALA A 76 -6.74 6.43 -8.23
C ALA A 76 -7.59 7.10 -9.33
N VAL A 77 -7.06 8.15 -9.98
CA VAL A 77 -7.71 8.83 -11.12
C VAL A 77 -7.96 7.86 -12.28
N VAL A 78 -7.04 6.93 -12.52
CA VAL A 78 -7.18 5.90 -13.56
C VAL A 78 -8.07 4.75 -13.08
N ALA A 79 -7.92 4.31 -11.84
CA ALA A 79 -8.66 3.17 -11.28
C ALA A 79 -10.17 3.43 -11.19
N ALA A 80 -10.59 4.66 -10.86
CA ALA A 80 -12.00 5.02 -10.77
C ALA A 80 -12.78 4.78 -12.08
N PRO A 81 -12.41 5.38 -13.24
CA PRO A 81 -13.11 5.15 -14.50
C PRO A 81 -12.90 3.72 -15.02
N LEU A 82 -11.74 3.10 -14.81
CA LEU A 82 -11.53 1.70 -15.22
C LEU A 82 -12.46 0.74 -14.46
N SER A 83 -12.72 0.99 -13.18
CA SER A 83 -13.66 0.19 -12.39
C SER A 83 -15.08 0.28 -12.97
N VAL A 84 -15.51 1.48 -13.36
CA VAL A 84 -16.81 1.69 -14.04
C VAL A 84 -16.83 1.03 -15.42
N ALA A 85 -15.73 1.07 -16.17
CA ALA A 85 -15.61 0.38 -17.45
C ALA A 85 -15.75 -1.14 -17.29
N VAL A 86 -15.14 -1.73 -16.26
CA VAL A 86 -15.31 -3.16 -15.92
C VAL A 86 -16.78 -3.46 -15.59
N ALA A 87 -17.44 -2.62 -14.80
CA ALA A 87 -18.87 -2.76 -14.50
C ALA A 87 -19.71 -2.80 -15.79
N ARG A 88 -19.42 -1.91 -16.75
CA ARG A 88 -20.09 -1.87 -18.06
C ARG A 88 -19.85 -3.14 -18.88
N VAL A 89 -18.63 -3.65 -18.89
CA VAL A 89 -18.29 -4.90 -19.62
C VAL A 89 -19.03 -6.10 -19.02
N ILE A 90 -19.10 -6.21 -17.70
CA ILE A 90 -19.84 -7.29 -17.01
C ILE A 90 -21.34 -7.16 -17.29
N TYR A 91 -21.89 -5.94 -17.23
CA TYR A 91 -23.28 -5.67 -17.57
C TYR A 91 -23.63 -6.10 -19.00
N SER A 92 -22.70 -5.90 -19.96
CA SER A 92 -22.90 -6.21 -21.38
C SER A 92 -22.91 -7.69 -21.76
N GLY A 93 -22.67 -8.61 -20.82
CA GLY A 93 -22.68 -10.05 -21.11
C GLY A 93 -21.32 -10.76 -21.11
N GLN A 94 -20.22 -10.03 -20.95
CA GLN A 94 -18.88 -10.59 -21.14
C GLN A 94 -18.33 -11.23 -19.86
N ASP A 95 -18.27 -12.56 -19.84
CA ASP A 95 -17.83 -13.33 -18.66
C ASP A 95 -16.31 -13.27 -18.38
N ARG A 96 -15.52 -12.63 -19.25
CA ARG A 96 -14.05 -12.62 -19.19
C ARG A 96 -13.48 -11.96 -17.92
N LEU A 97 -14.23 -11.06 -17.30
CA LEU A 97 -13.79 -10.28 -16.14
C LEU A 97 -14.24 -10.87 -14.78
N PHE A 98 -14.94 -12.01 -14.78
CA PHE A 98 -15.36 -12.66 -13.53
C PHE A 98 -14.18 -13.18 -12.72
N THR A 99 -13.11 -13.66 -13.36
CA THR A 99 -11.90 -14.10 -12.64
C THR A 99 -11.20 -12.93 -11.97
N LEU A 100 -11.10 -11.78 -12.65
CA LEU A 100 -10.58 -10.54 -12.06
C LEU A 100 -11.47 -10.08 -10.89
N SER A 101 -12.78 -10.16 -11.05
CA SER A 101 -13.76 -9.77 -10.02
C SER A 101 -13.67 -10.66 -8.77
N ARG A 102 -13.42 -11.97 -8.96
CA ARG A 102 -13.17 -12.92 -7.87
C ARG A 102 -11.87 -12.65 -7.12
N ALA A 103 -10.88 -12.03 -7.76
CA ALA A 103 -9.61 -11.71 -7.12
C ALA A 103 -9.75 -10.61 -6.06
N ILE A 104 -10.56 -9.58 -6.30
CA ILE A 104 -10.71 -8.43 -5.39
C ILE A 104 -11.07 -8.84 -3.95
N PRO A 105 -12.14 -9.61 -3.68
CA PRO A 105 -12.45 -10.01 -2.33
C PRO A 105 -11.39 -10.93 -1.71
N LEU A 106 -10.69 -11.74 -2.51
CA LEU A 106 -9.56 -12.54 -2.02
C LEU A 106 -8.39 -11.66 -1.60
N MET A 107 -8.08 -10.59 -2.34
CA MET A 107 -7.10 -9.58 -1.90
C MET A 107 -7.54 -8.96 -0.56
N GLY A 108 -8.82 -8.62 -0.44
CA GLY A 108 -9.41 -8.14 0.80
C GLY A 108 -9.23 -9.11 1.97
N LEU A 109 -9.48 -10.41 1.77
CA LEU A 109 -9.30 -11.43 2.79
C LEU A 109 -7.84 -11.60 3.24
N PHE A 110 -6.85 -11.27 2.39
CA PHE A 110 -5.44 -11.25 2.78
C PHE A 110 -5.09 -10.01 3.61
N TYR A 111 -5.64 -8.85 3.25
CA TYR A 111 -5.28 -7.57 3.87
C TYR A 111 -6.06 -7.27 5.16
N VAL A 112 -7.37 -7.56 5.16
CA VAL A 112 -8.30 -7.21 6.24
C VAL A 112 -7.91 -7.77 7.61
N PRO A 113 -7.39 -9.01 7.76
CA PRO A 113 -6.96 -9.51 9.06
C PRO A 113 -5.95 -8.58 9.76
N PHE A 114 -5.01 -8.01 9.00
CA PHE A 114 -4.02 -7.06 9.52
C PHE A 114 -4.58 -5.64 9.70
N LEU A 115 -5.64 -5.29 8.98
CA LEU A 115 -6.33 -4.01 9.17
C LEU A 115 -7.19 -4.02 10.45
N ALA A 116 -7.92 -5.12 10.66
CA ALA A 116 -8.94 -5.27 11.70
C ALA A 116 -8.38 -5.77 13.04
N SER A 117 -7.35 -6.63 13.03
CA SER A 117 -6.71 -7.12 14.25
C SER A 117 -5.48 -6.28 14.60
N GLN A 118 -5.51 -5.60 15.74
CA GLN A 118 -4.35 -4.86 16.26
C GLN A 118 -3.16 -5.78 16.51
N THR A 119 -3.39 -6.99 17.03
CA THR A 119 -2.32 -7.95 17.31
C THR A 119 -1.59 -8.42 16.05
N LEU A 120 -2.34 -8.73 14.97
CA LEU A 120 -1.72 -9.10 13.70
C LEU A 120 -0.98 -7.92 13.08
N LYS A 121 -1.57 -6.73 13.15
CA LYS A 121 -0.95 -5.48 12.69
C LYS A 121 0.38 -5.23 13.39
N GLU A 122 0.38 -5.30 14.72
CA GLU A 122 1.55 -5.09 15.57
C GLU A 122 2.66 -6.09 15.22
N ARG A 123 2.35 -7.39 15.21
CA ARG A 123 3.34 -8.43 14.89
C ARG A 123 3.96 -8.22 13.52
N LEU A 124 3.17 -7.92 12.51
CA LEU A 124 3.67 -7.70 11.16
C LEU A 124 4.53 -6.42 11.07
N VAL A 125 4.08 -5.33 11.69
CA VAL A 125 4.81 -4.06 11.73
C VAL A 125 6.15 -4.23 12.46
N LEU A 126 6.16 -4.86 13.63
CA LEU A 126 7.38 -5.11 14.38
C LEU A 126 8.34 -6.04 13.65
N LEU A 127 7.84 -7.13 13.03
CA LEU A 127 8.66 -8.01 12.21
C LEU A 127 9.40 -7.24 11.10
N VAL A 128 8.66 -6.43 10.35
CA VAL A 128 9.22 -5.60 9.27
C VAL A 128 10.18 -4.55 9.82
N THR A 129 9.85 -3.95 10.97
CA THR A 129 10.73 -2.99 11.66
C THR A 129 12.06 -3.63 12.02
N HIS A 130 12.05 -4.81 12.65
CA HIS A 130 13.27 -5.49 13.07
C HIS A 130 14.12 -5.93 11.88
N HIS A 131 13.53 -6.43 10.79
CA HIS A 131 14.29 -6.75 9.58
C HIS A 131 14.83 -5.51 8.88
N THR A 132 14.09 -4.39 8.91
CA THR A 132 14.56 -3.10 8.41
C THR A 132 15.76 -2.62 9.23
N ARG A 133 15.66 -2.65 10.57
CA ARG A 133 16.76 -2.30 11.49
C ARG A 133 17.97 -3.18 11.25
N TRP A 134 17.79 -4.50 11.24
CA TRP A 134 18.88 -5.46 10.99
C TRP A 134 19.61 -5.14 9.69
N THR A 135 18.86 -4.83 8.62
CA THR A 135 19.46 -4.48 7.33
C THR A 135 20.19 -3.14 7.37
N MET A 136 19.64 -2.11 8.04
CA MET A 136 20.33 -0.83 8.26
C MET A 136 21.66 -1.02 9.00
N ASN A 137 21.65 -1.81 10.07
CA ASN A 137 22.83 -2.09 10.89
C ASN A 137 23.92 -2.81 10.08
N LEU A 138 23.53 -3.73 9.19
CA LEU A 138 24.47 -4.41 8.29
C LEU A 138 25.24 -3.46 7.36
N ILE A 139 24.63 -2.34 6.98
CA ILE A 139 25.23 -1.34 6.09
C ILE A 139 25.77 -0.11 6.85
N GLY A 140 25.93 -0.23 8.17
CA GLY A 140 26.62 0.77 9.01
C GLY A 140 25.72 1.87 9.58
N TYR A 141 24.40 1.74 9.51
CA TYR A 141 23.45 2.70 10.10
C TYR A 141 22.76 2.07 11.29
N ASP A 142 22.88 2.67 12.49
CA ASP A 142 22.21 2.19 13.72
C ASP A 142 21.35 3.30 14.35
N PRO A 143 20.27 3.73 13.67
CA PRO A 143 19.37 4.73 14.25
C PRO A 143 18.63 4.16 15.47
N PRO A 144 18.46 4.95 16.54
CA PRO A 144 17.65 4.55 17.70
C PRO A 144 16.24 4.16 17.28
N LEU A 145 15.79 3.02 17.79
CA LEU A 145 14.43 2.52 17.61
C LEU A 145 13.64 2.78 18.88
N VAL A 146 12.50 3.46 18.76
CA VAL A 146 11.73 3.91 19.93
C VAL A 146 10.23 3.71 19.78
N THR A 147 9.57 3.57 20.93
CA THR A 147 8.11 3.67 21.07
C THR A 147 7.70 5.14 21.20
N LYS A 148 8.36 5.89 22.08
CA LYS A 148 8.15 7.32 22.31
C LYS A 148 9.44 8.10 22.10
N LEU A 149 9.34 9.32 21.59
CA LEU A 149 10.51 10.13 21.27
C LEU A 149 11.47 10.39 22.45
N PRO A 150 11.01 10.58 23.70
CA PRO A 150 11.90 10.74 24.85
C PRO A 150 12.86 9.55 25.09
N GLU A 151 12.51 8.34 24.66
CA GLU A 151 13.37 7.15 24.78
C GLU A 151 14.68 7.29 23.99
N ALA A 152 14.69 8.13 22.95
CA ALA A 152 15.86 8.40 22.12
C ALA A 152 16.95 9.19 22.86
N ALA A 153 16.66 9.77 24.03
CA ALA A 153 17.63 10.55 24.81
C ALA A 153 18.88 9.74 25.17
N SER A 154 18.72 8.43 25.40
CA SER A 154 19.82 7.51 25.71
C SER A 154 20.86 7.37 24.60
N ALA A 155 20.46 7.65 23.36
CA ALA A 155 21.31 7.56 22.17
C ALA A 155 21.54 8.93 21.51
N ALA A 156 21.16 10.02 22.19
CA ALA A 156 21.38 11.36 21.70
C ALA A 156 22.87 11.72 21.72
N PRO A 157 23.41 12.34 20.64
CA PRO A 157 24.76 12.87 20.66
C PRO A 157 24.96 13.92 21.76
N SER A 158 26.18 14.09 22.25
CA SER A 158 26.48 15.02 23.35
C SER A 158 26.15 16.49 23.06
N TRP A 159 26.07 16.88 21.78
CA TRP A 159 25.72 18.23 21.35
C TRP A 159 24.20 18.46 21.27
N PHE A 160 23.39 17.42 21.35
CA PHE A 160 21.95 17.50 21.15
C PHE A 160 21.24 17.90 22.45
N ASP A 161 20.31 18.86 22.37
CA ASP A 161 19.49 19.31 23.49
C ASP A 161 18.32 18.34 23.76
N PRO A 162 18.33 17.57 24.87
CA PRO A 162 17.30 16.57 25.14
C PRO A 162 15.89 17.15 25.31
N ALA A 163 15.76 18.44 25.65
CA ALA A 163 14.46 19.09 25.76
C ALA A 163 13.66 19.04 24.44
N ARG A 164 14.35 18.92 23.30
CA ARG A 164 13.72 18.82 21.97
C ARG A 164 13.06 17.46 21.69
N LEU A 165 13.23 16.49 22.58
CA LEU A 165 12.55 15.19 22.50
C LEU A 165 11.18 15.20 23.21
N ASP A 166 10.86 16.26 23.95
CA ASP A 166 9.57 16.43 24.62
C ASP A 166 8.47 16.85 23.63
N ARG A 167 8.19 15.97 22.67
CA ARG A 167 7.12 16.10 21.69
C ARG A 167 6.64 14.72 21.25
N THR A 168 5.41 14.67 20.75
CA THR A 168 4.86 13.45 20.17
C THR A 168 5.42 13.19 18.77
N ILE A 169 5.47 11.90 18.40
CA ILE A 169 5.85 11.49 17.05
C ILE A 169 4.63 11.71 16.14
N SER A 170 4.74 12.63 15.18
CA SER A 170 3.65 12.95 14.26
C SER A 170 3.22 11.72 13.46
N GLY A 171 1.91 11.52 13.33
CA GLY A 171 1.31 10.41 12.58
C GLY A 171 1.42 9.03 13.23
N LYS A 172 1.96 8.93 14.45
CA LYS A 172 2.03 7.66 15.19
C LYS A 172 0.78 7.46 16.05
N GLU A 173 -0.15 6.64 15.56
CA GLU A 173 -1.41 6.32 16.27
C GLU A 173 -1.25 5.24 17.34
N LEU A 174 -0.29 4.32 17.16
CA LEU A 174 -0.11 3.14 18.01
C LEU A 174 1.27 3.15 18.65
N ALA A 175 1.32 2.80 19.94
CA ALA A 175 2.53 2.76 20.75
C ALA A 175 3.37 1.49 20.50
N PHE A 176 3.79 1.28 19.25
CA PHE A 176 4.71 0.21 18.88
C PHE A 176 6.15 0.72 18.85
N GLU A 177 7.12 -0.16 19.09
CA GLU A 177 8.55 0.13 18.94
C GLU A 177 8.96 0.08 17.45
N ASN A 178 8.43 1.02 16.65
CA ASN A 178 8.48 0.99 15.19
C ASN A 178 8.95 2.32 14.57
N THR A 179 9.58 3.20 15.35
CA THR A 179 10.06 4.50 14.88
C THR A 179 11.57 4.60 15.00
N PHE A 180 12.23 4.84 13.87
CA PHE A 180 13.64 5.19 13.80
C PHE A 180 13.81 6.70 13.99
N VAL A 181 14.79 7.09 14.81
CA VAL A 181 15.11 8.49 15.09
C VAL A 181 16.46 8.84 14.49
N PHE A 182 16.53 9.98 13.82
CA PHE A 182 17.76 10.52 13.25
C PHE A 182 17.96 11.93 13.80
N PHE A 183 19.12 12.19 14.39
CA PHE A 183 19.51 13.50 14.88
C PHE A 183 20.08 14.33 13.74
N THR A 184 19.62 15.57 13.60
CA THR A 184 20.06 16.47 12.53
C THR A 184 21.03 17.51 13.07
N ASP A 185 21.98 17.94 12.25
CA ASP A 185 22.99 18.94 12.62
C ASP A 185 22.38 20.30 13.01
N ALA A 186 21.16 20.59 12.54
CA ALA A 186 20.36 21.75 12.95
C ALA A 186 19.80 21.65 14.40
N GLY A 187 20.16 20.58 15.12
CA GLY A 187 19.66 20.29 16.47
C GLY A 187 18.25 19.70 16.49
N GLY A 188 17.70 19.26 15.36
CA GLY A 188 16.38 18.67 15.27
C GLY A 188 16.40 17.14 15.26
N THR A 189 15.22 16.53 15.15
CA THR A 189 15.09 15.08 14.94
C THR A 189 14.13 14.77 13.79
N ILE A 190 14.53 13.82 12.95
CA ILE A 190 13.69 13.22 11.92
C ILE A 190 13.23 11.86 12.42
N THR A 191 11.93 11.58 12.29
CA THR A 191 11.33 10.31 12.73
C THR A 191 10.78 9.56 11.53
N TYR A 192 11.23 8.32 11.33
CA TYR A 192 10.72 7.43 10.29
C TYR A 192 10.01 6.24 10.92
N THR A 193 8.69 6.17 10.77
CA THR A 193 7.83 5.16 11.41
C THR A 193 7.36 4.11 10.41
N ILE A 194 7.61 2.84 10.71
CA ILE A 194 7.09 1.71 9.92
C ILE A 194 5.62 1.49 10.28
N ILE A 195 4.74 1.67 9.31
CA ILE A 195 3.29 1.41 9.46
C ILE A 195 2.86 0.22 8.60
N LEU A 196 1.59 -0.18 8.68
CA LEU A 196 1.08 -1.32 7.90
C LEU A 196 1.35 -1.18 6.39
N ALA A 197 1.28 0.04 5.83
CA ALA A 197 1.59 0.31 4.43
C ALA A 197 3.07 0.08 4.05
N CYS A 198 3.97 0.00 5.03
CA CYS A 198 5.41 -0.25 4.84
C CYS A 198 5.75 -1.74 4.94
N THR A 199 4.76 -2.64 5.09
CA THR A 199 5.01 -4.07 5.32
C THR A 199 5.04 -4.91 4.03
N GLY A 200 4.69 -4.32 2.90
CA GLY A 200 4.53 -5.03 1.62
C GLY A 200 3.25 -5.87 1.52
N ILE A 201 2.43 -5.94 2.59
CA ILE A 201 1.22 -6.76 2.63
C ILE A 201 0.20 -6.40 1.55
N GLY A 202 0.12 -5.13 1.14
CA GLY A 202 -0.77 -4.70 0.06
C GLY A 202 -0.41 -5.38 -1.28
N SER A 203 0.87 -5.34 -1.66
CA SER A 203 1.37 -6.00 -2.87
C SER A 203 1.22 -7.52 -2.81
N MET A 204 1.49 -8.11 -1.64
CA MET A 204 1.27 -9.54 -1.39
C MET A 204 -0.20 -9.94 -1.52
N ALA A 205 -1.11 -9.12 -0.99
CA ALA A 205 -2.55 -9.35 -1.09
C ALA A 205 -3.01 -9.28 -2.55
N VAL A 206 -2.51 -8.32 -3.34
CA VAL A 206 -2.82 -8.20 -4.77
C VAL A 206 -2.39 -9.45 -5.54
N ILE A 207 -1.11 -9.86 -5.41
CA ILE A 207 -0.61 -11.05 -6.10
C ILE A 207 -1.28 -12.33 -5.58
N GLY A 208 -1.41 -12.46 -4.26
CA GLY A 208 -2.04 -13.59 -3.59
C GLY A 208 -3.48 -13.80 -4.02
N GLY A 209 -4.28 -12.72 -3.96
CA GLY A 209 -5.68 -12.74 -4.38
C GLY A 209 -5.85 -13.09 -5.85
N LEU A 210 -4.98 -12.58 -6.73
CA LEU A 210 -4.99 -12.92 -8.15
C LEU A 210 -4.69 -14.41 -8.39
N VAL A 211 -3.60 -14.93 -7.84
CA VAL A 211 -3.19 -16.34 -8.03
C VAL A 211 -4.25 -17.31 -7.50
N LEU A 212 -4.88 -16.97 -6.37
CA LEU A 212 -5.91 -17.81 -5.78
C LEU A 212 -7.22 -17.78 -6.58
N ALA A 213 -7.58 -16.65 -7.18
CA ALA A 213 -8.80 -16.49 -7.99
C ALA A 213 -8.80 -17.29 -9.30
N VAL A 214 -7.61 -17.53 -9.84
CA VAL A 214 -7.44 -18.26 -11.11
C VAL A 214 -7.64 -19.76 -10.89
N ARG A 215 -8.26 -20.44 -11.86
CA ARG A 215 -8.39 -21.91 -11.83
C ARG A 215 -7.11 -22.52 -12.41
N ALA A 216 -6.24 -23.02 -11.53
CA ALA A 216 -4.99 -23.67 -11.90
C ALA A 216 -4.64 -24.77 -10.87
N PRO A 217 -3.85 -25.79 -11.25
CA PRO A 217 -3.39 -26.83 -10.32
C PRO A 217 -2.68 -26.22 -9.10
N PRO A 218 -2.90 -26.77 -7.89
CA PRO A 218 -2.39 -26.20 -6.65
C PRO A 218 -0.86 -26.10 -6.63
N ARG A 219 -0.16 -27.06 -7.25
CA ARG A 219 1.31 -27.04 -7.37
C ARG A 219 1.83 -25.77 -8.06
N ARG A 220 1.16 -25.29 -9.10
CA ARG A 220 1.56 -24.07 -9.82
C ARG A 220 1.23 -22.81 -9.02
N LYS A 221 0.07 -22.79 -8.34
CA LYS A 221 -0.28 -21.69 -7.43
C LYS A 221 0.73 -21.55 -6.29
N LEU A 222 1.07 -22.67 -5.64
CA LEU A 222 2.05 -22.69 -4.54
C LEU A 222 3.44 -22.27 -5.02
N ARG A 223 3.86 -22.68 -6.21
CA ARG A 223 5.13 -22.23 -6.80
C ARG A 223 5.13 -20.72 -7.07
N ALA A 224 4.06 -20.19 -7.69
CA ALA A 224 3.95 -18.77 -7.96
C ALA A 224 3.94 -17.92 -6.67
N LEU A 225 3.20 -18.36 -5.63
CA LEU A 225 3.17 -17.68 -4.33
C LEU A 225 4.50 -17.79 -3.60
N GLY A 226 5.11 -18.98 -3.60
CA GLY A 226 6.41 -19.23 -2.99
C GLY A 226 7.55 -18.46 -3.63
N LEU A 227 7.41 -18.03 -4.88
CA LEU A 227 8.35 -17.12 -5.54
C LEU A 227 7.98 -15.65 -5.29
N ALA A 228 6.74 -15.26 -5.57
CA ALA A 228 6.35 -13.85 -5.56
C ALA A 228 6.34 -13.24 -4.15
N LEU A 229 5.80 -13.93 -3.14
CA LEU A 229 5.65 -13.35 -1.79
C LEU A 229 7.01 -13.05 -1.14
N PRO A 230 8.01 -13.94 -1.16
CA PRO A 230 9.34 -13.62 -0.63
C PRO A 230 10.03 -12.48 -1.40
N ILE A 231 9.91 -12.44 -2.74
CA ILE A 231 10.48 -11.35 -3.54
C ILE A 231 9.87 -10.01 -3.13
N ILE A 232 8.54 -9.93 -3.02
CA ILE A 232 7.84 -8.72 -2.55
C ILE A 232 8.34 -8.31 -1.17
N TYR A 233 8.48 -9.27 -0.26
CA TYR A 233 8.94 -9.02 1.10
C TYR A 233 10.33 -8.41 1.12
N VAL A 234 11.28 -9.03 0.43
CA VAL A 234 12.68 -8.61 0.36
C VAL A 234 12.79 -7.22 -0.27
N LEU A 235 12.14 -6.99 -1.41
CA LEU A 235 12.11 -5.67 -2.06
C LEU A 235 11.50 -4.60 -1.16
N ASN A 236 10.50 -4.96 -0.35
CA ASN A 236 9.90 -4.04 0.60
C ASN A 236 10.86 -3.68 1.76
N ILE A 237 11.66 -4.64 2.25
CA ILE A 237 12.72 -4.33 3.22
C ILE A 237 13.74 -3.35 2.62
N PHE A 238 14.22 -3.62 1.40
CA PHE A 238 15.12 -2.69 0.70
C PHE A 238 14.51 -1.30 0.53
N ARG A 239 13.22 -1.21 0.18
CA ARG A 239 12.49 0.05 0.11
C ARG A 239 12.49 0.79 1.45
N ASN A 240 12.18 0.12 2.55
CA ASN A 240 12.13 0.76 3.86
C ASN A 240 13.50 1.24 4.33
N VAL A 241 14.55 0.45 4.10
CA VAL A 241 15.94 0.81 4.40
C VAL A 241 16.34 2.04 3.60
N PHE A 242 16.10 2.01 2.29
CA PHE A 242 16.40 3.13 1.39
C PHE A 242 15.69 4.42 1.82
N ILE A 243 14.37 4.36 2.07
CA ILE A 243 13.61 5.54 2.50
C ILE A 243 14.09 6.02 3.87
N GLY A 244 14.22 5.12 4.85
CA GLY A 244 14.58 5.47 6.21
C GLY A 244 15.94 6.16 6.30
N ILE A 245 16.96 5.60 5.64
CA ILE A 245 18.31 6.19 5.61
C ILE A 245 18.32 7.49 4.81
N SER A 246 17.76 7.51 3.60
CA SER A 246 17.78 8.70 2.74
C SER A 246 17.02 9.86 3.39
N PHE A 247 15.88 9.60 4.02
CA PHE A 247 15.12 10.61 4.73
C PHE A 247 15.84 11.04 6.02
N GLY A 248 16.30 10.08 6.82
CA GLY A 248 16.98 10.32 8.09
C GLY A 248 18.22 11.20 7.96
N HIS A 249 19.06 10.91 6.97
CA HIS A 249 20.30 11.65 6.68
C HIS A 249 20.15 12.72 5.59
N GLN A 250 18.93 12.95 5.10
CA GLN A 250 18.65 13.95 4.06
C GLN A 250 19.44 13.77 2.75
N TYR A 251 19.79 12.54 2.36
CA TYR A 251 20.57 12.28 1.15
C TYR A 251 19.88 12.67 -0.17
N ALA A 252 18.54 12.69 -0.20
CA ALA A 252 17.76 12.97 -1.40
C ALA A 252 17.18 14.40 -1.41
N HIS A 253 17.95 15.39 -0.93
CA HIS A 253 17.50 16.79 -0.84
C HIS A 253 17.59 17.53 -2.18
N PHE A 254 17.00 16.96 -3.24
CA PHE A 254 17.09 17.50 -4.60
C PHE A 254 16.09 18.63 -4.83
N PHE A 255 16.52 19.72 -5.48
CA PHE A 255 15.69 20.86 -5.88
C PHE A 255 14.71 21.32 -4.77
N PRO A 256 15.22 21.75 -3.60
CA PRO A 256 14.39 21.96 -2.41
C PRO A 256 13.28 23.00 -2.63
N ASP A 257 13.60 24.16 -3.22
CA ASP A 257 12.62 25.22 -3.43
C ASP A 257 11.46 24.74 -4.34
N ALA A 258 11.81 24.14 -5.48
CA ALA A 258 10.82 23.59 -6.41
C ALA A 258 9.98 22.49 -5.76
N THR A 259 10.59 21.61 -4.96
CA THR A 259 9.89 20.50 -4.29
C THR A 259 8.95 21.01 -3.21
N VAL A 260 9.39 21.98 -2.40
CA VAL A 260 8.56 22.62 -1.37
C VAL A 260 7.36 23.31 -2.00
N THR A 261 7.54 24.04 -3.08
CA THR A 261 6.45 24.71 -3.80
C THR A 261 5.50 23.70 -4.44
N LEU A 262 6.01 22.72 -5.19
CA LEU A 262 5.19 21.79 -5.97
C LEU A 262 4.34 20.86 -5.10
N PHE A 263 4.87 20.43 -3.94
CA PHE A 263 4.18 19.53 -3.02
C PHE A 263 3.57 20.24 -1.81
N ALA A 264 3.62 21.58 -1.77
CA ALA A 264 3.15 22.42 -0.66
C ALA A 264 3.68 21.92 0.70
N LEU A 265 5.00 21.75 0.81
CA LEU A 265 5.63 21.21 2.02
C LEU A 265 5.69 22.27 3.13
N GLU A 266 5.25 21.90 4.33
CA GLU A 266 5.36 22.76 5.53
C GLU A 266 6.80 22.91 6.04
N THR A 267 7.70 22.00 5.66
CA THR A 267 9.08 22.00 6.15
C THR A 267 10.04 21.45 5.09
N PRO A 268 11.18 22.12 4.82
CA PRO A 268 12.19 21.66 3.86
C PRO A 268 12.75 20.27 4.16
N LEU A 269 12.77 19.84 5.43
CA LEU A 269 13.23 18.52 5.84
C LEU A 269 12.44 17.37 5.15
N ARG A 270 11.20 17.62 4.70
CA ARG A 270 10.40 16.62 3.97
C ARG A 270 10.81 16.44 2.51
N VAL A 271 11.68 17.27 1.95
CA VAL A 271 12.14 17.16 0.55
C VAL A 271 12.77 15.79 0.30
N SER A 272 13.70 15.36 1.18
CA SER A 272 14.32 14.04 1.04
C SER A 272 13.32 12.89 1.10
N TYR A 273 12.28 13.02 1.94
CA TYR A 273 11.20 12.05 2.00
C TYR A 273 10.38 11.98 0.70
N ILE A 274 10.04 13.12 0.10
CA ILE A 274 9.31 13.18 -1.17
C ILE A 274 10.10 12.49 -2.28
N TRP A 275 11.39 12.79 -2.41
CA TRP A 275 12.22 12.16 -3.43
C TRP A 275 12.41 10.67 -3.19
N ALA A 276 12.80 10.28 -1.97
CA ALA A 276 13.07 8.88 -1.66
C ALA A 276 11.80 8.01 -1.74
N ASP A 277 10.71 8.41 -1.06
CA ASP A 277 9.48 7.61 -1.00
C ASP A 277 8.55 7.85 -2.20
N ARG A 278 8.15 9.11 -2.42
CA ARG A 278 7.02 9.44 -3.32
C ARG A 278 7.40 9.42 -4.80
N ILE A 279 8.68 9.63 -5.11
CA ILE A 279 9.19 9.60 -6.48
C ILE A 279 9.93 8.29 -6.76
N MET A 280 11.05 8.03 -6.09
CA MET A 280 11.94 6.92 -6.43
C MET A 280 11.37 5.56 -6.03
N ALA A 281 11.09 5.36 -4.73
CA ALA A 281 10.67 4.05 -4.24
C ALA A 281 9.29 3.64 -4.77
N GLN A 282 8.34 4.58 -4.89
CA GLN A 282 7.04 4.27 -5.48
C GLN A 282 7.13 3.94 -6.97
N SER A 283 7.95 4.66 -7.76
CA SER A 283 8.17 4.32 -9.18
C SER A 283 8.82 2.95 -9.33
N ALA A 284 9.87 2.67 -8.55
CA ALA A 284 10.53 1.38 -8.52
C ALA A 284 9.57 0.26 -8.12
N SER A 285 8.66 0.51 -7.17
CA SER A 285 7.63 -0.45 -6.76
C SER A 285 6.65 -0.78 -7.89
N VAL A 286 6.29 0.19 -8.74
CA VAL A 286 5.42 -0.08 -9.90
C VAL A 286 6.14 -1.00 -10.88
N ILE A 287 7.41 -0.71 -11.19
CA ILE A 287 8.24 -1.55 -12.08
C ILE A 287 8.38 -2.97 -11.51
N ALA A 288 8.71 -3.07 -10.22
CA ALA A 288 8.82 -4.35 -9.53
C ALA A 288 7.51 -5.14 -9.57
N MET A 289 6.36 -4.49 -9.35
CA MET A 289 5.06 -5.15 -9.44
C MET A 289 4.74 -5.65 -10.85
N ILE A 290 5.12 -4.92 -11.90
CA ILE A 290 4.98 -5.38 -13.29
C ILE A 290 5.85 -6.61 -13.53
N ALA A 291 7.11 -6.60 -13.07
CA ALA A 291 8.02 -7.74 -13.20
C ALA A 291 7.52 -8.98 -12.44
N ILE A 292 7.04 -8.80 -11.21
CA ILE A 292 6.48 -9.88 -10.39
C ILE A 292 5.19 -10.42 -11.02
N PHE A 293 4.32 -9.54 -11.52
CA PHE A 293 3.13 -9.97 -12.25
C PHE A 293 3.50 -10.78 -13.50
N TRP A 294 4.50 -10.33 -14.27
CA TRP A 294 5.00 -11.07 -15.42
C TRP A 294 5.54 -12.46 -15.03
N LEU A 295 6.29 -12.56 -13.92
CA LEU A 295 6.77 -13.82 -13.37
C LEU A 295 5.61 -14.75 -12.97
N VAL A 296 4.61 -14.23 -12.25
CA VAL A 296 3.42 -14.97 -11.82
C VAL A 296 2.66 -15.51 -13.02
N VAL A 297 2.53 -14.71 -14.08
CA VAL A 297 1.87 -15.12 -15.31
C VAL A 297 2.66 -16.19 -16.07
N HIS A 298 3.99 -16.19 -15.98
CA HIS A 298 4.81 -17.25 -16.53
C HIS A 298 4.57 -18.59 -15.81
N GLU A 299 4.47 -18.56 -14.48
CA GLU A 299 4.20 -19.77 -13.66
C GLU A 299 2.72 -20.22 -13.70
N VAL A 300 1.79 -19.28 -13.88
CA VAL A 300 0.35 -19.51 -13.96
C VAL A 300 -0.21 -18.83 -15.22
N PRO A 301 -0.03 -19.42 -16.42
CA PRO A 301 -0.51 -18.86 -17.68
C PRO A 301 -2.03 -18.63 -17.72
N GLU A 302 -2.79 -19.34 -16.88
CA GLU A 302 -4.24 -19.17 -16.74
C GLU A 302 -4.65 -17.78 -16.26
N VAL A 303 -3.72 -17.00 -15.69
CA VAL A 303 -3.93 -15.57 -15.42
C VAL A 303 -4.19 -14.79 -16.71
N ARG A 304 -3.56 -15.17 -17.84
CA ARG A 304 -3.82 -14.60 -19.18
C ARG A 304 -4.97 -15.29 -19.91
N ALA A 305 -5.29 -16.53 -19.54
CA ALA A 305 -6.28 -17.31 -20.27
C ALA A 305 -7.65 -16.61 -20.20
N ARG A 306 -8.15 -16.21 -21.38
CA ARG A 306 -9.54 -15.78 -21.55
C ARG A 306 -10.41 -16.90 -21.00
N GLY A 307 -11.18 -16.62 -19.93
CA GLY A 307 -12.07 -17.62 -19.34
C GLY A 307 -12.91 -18.26 -20.43
N GLY A 308 -12.69 -19.56 -20.72
CA GLY A 308 -13.37 -20.20 -21.85
C GLY A 308 -12.78 -21.47 -22.45
N SER A 309 -11.85 -22.20 -21.83
CA SER A 309 -11.60 -23.60 -22.25
C SER A 309 -12.04 -24.55 -21.13
N PRO A 310 -13.09 -25.36 -21.32
CA PRO A 310 -13.32 -26.50 -20.45
C PRO A 310 -12.12 -27.44 -20.61
N LEU A 311 -11.50 -27.86 -19.51
CA LEU A 311 -10.60 -29.00 -19.55
C LEU A 311 -11.43 -30.24 -19.93
N PRO A 312 -10.92 -31.14 -20.79
CA PRO A 312 -11.58 -32.42 -21.02
C PRO A 312 -11.71 -33.16 -19.69
N ALA A 313 -12.88 -33.76 -19.47
CA ALA A 313 -13.11 -34.62 -18.33
C ALA A 313 -12.06 -35.74 -18.30
N LEU A 314 -11.39 -35.87 -17.16
CA LEU A 314 -10.67 -37.08 -16.75
C LEU A 314 -11.23 -37.49 -15.39
#